data_AF-A0A1H9N824-F1
#
_entry.id   AF-A0A1H9N824-F1
#
_cell.length_a   1.000
_cell.length_b   1.000
_cell.length_c   1.000
_cell.angle_alpha   90.00
_cell.angle_beta   90.00
_cell.angle_gamma   90.00
#
_symmetry.space_group_name_H-M   'P 1'
#
loop_
_entity.id
_entity.type
_entity.pdbx_description
1 polymer ?
#
loop_
_entity_poly.entity_id
_entity_poly.type
_entity_poly.pdbx_seq_one_letter_code
_entity_poly.pdbx_strand_id
1 'polypeptide(L)'
;MTAFSSIQRGRATDTPRFAQEQDDQEVLSEFQRLSDRQRAMSRDQLQAVHRQWFGPQGLFATFCAEIERLGRQAPALDDLTRLGSARRRQEAELAVAFALAQSHRRGAAHNPFHGRHREALCCVIFDESGAYTLVERYAAYEAMRQADSEFFIKLIATTRGVVERRIVFRGLLEHFDRLLPLEKSIYPGAYRDVQLAHLEREEGLYGPLKLEDSLVTLFETVSPMDLLKQIQSPEDPLG
;
A
#
# COMPACT_ATOMS: atom_id res chain seq x y z
N MET A 1 -2.64 23.99 54.19
CA MET A 1 -1.36 23.52 53.62
C MET A 1 -1.71 22.44 52.61
N THR A 2 -1.72 22.80 51.33
CA THR A 2 -2.29 22.01 50.23
C THR A 2 -1.13 21.58 49.35
N ALA A 3 -0.95 20.27 49.17
CA ALA A 3 0.12 19.71 48.34
C ALA A 3 -0.34 19.60 46.87
N PHE A 4 0.49 20.16 45.99
CA PHE A 4 0.39 20.13 44.54
C PHE A 4 0.53 18.69 43.99
N SER A 5 -0.32 18.32 43.04
CA SER A 5 -0.06 17.23 42.10
C SER A 5 -0.28 17.75 40.68
N SER A 6 0.83 17.98 39.97
CA SER A 6 0.86 18.44 38.58
C SER A 6 1.00 17.23 37.67
N ILE A 7 -0.11 16.86 37.01
CA ILE A 7 -0.11 15.90 35.90
C ILE A 7 0.32 16.65 34.64
N GLN A 8 1.54 16.42 34.19
CA GLN A 8 1.97 16.75 32.83
C GLN A 8 1.30 15.78 31.85
N ARG A 9 0.27 16.25 31.13
CA ARG A 9 -0.18 15.58 29.90
C ARG A 9 0.78 15.96 28.78
N GLY A 10 1.37 14.95 28.15
CA GLY A 10 2.21 15.10 26.97
C GLY A 10 1.47 15.83 25.85
N ARG A 11 2.14 16.82 25.26
CA ARG A 11 1.74 17.42 23.98
C ARG A 11 1.85 16.35 22.90
N ALA A 12 0.73 15.99 22.30
CA ALA A 12 0.73 15.51 20.93
C ALA A 12 1.35 16.63 20.08
N THR A 13 2.36 16.30 19.29
CA THR A 13 2.95 17.21 18.32
C THR A 13 1.97 17.33 17.16
N ASP A 14 1.13 18.38 17.17
CA ASP A 14 0.39 18.82 16.00
C ASP A 14 1.41 19.33 14.97
N THR A 15 1.70 18.51 13.97
CA THR A 15 2.41 18.97 12.77
C THR A 15 1.50 19.97 12.04
N PRO A 16 1.96 21.19 11.73
CA PRO A 16 1.11 22.18 11.08
C PRO A 16 0.67 21.70 9.70
N ARG A 17 -0.63 21.82 9.40
CA ARG A 17 -1.29 21.37 8.16
C ARG A 17 -0.54 21.73 6.86
N PHE A 18 0.07 22.91 6.82
CA PHE A 18 0.89 23.37 5.68
C PHE A 18 2.16 22.54 5.44
N ALA A 19 2.80 22.04 6.50
CA ALA A 19 3.98 21.19 6.37
C ALA A 19 3.61 19.78 5.87
N GLN A 20 2.42 19.31 6.24
CA GLN A 20 1.89 18.03 5.77
C GLN A 20 1.48 18.10 4.29
N GLU A 21 0.84 19.20 3.87
CA GLU A 21 0.50 19.45 2.46
C GLU A 21 1.74 19.58 1.55
N GLN A 22 2.86 20.11 2.07
CA GLN A 22 4.13 20.18 1.34
C GLN A 22 4.81 18.81 1.22
N ASP A 23 4.81 18.02 2.29
CA ASP A 23 5.34 16.64 2.31
C ASP A 23 4.58 15.75 1.32
N ASP A 24 3.24 15.88 1.29
CA ASP A 24 2.39 15.15 0.35
C ASP A 24 2.67 15.53 -1.12
N GLN A 25 2.90 16.81 -1.40
CA GLN A 25 3.27 17.27 -2.75
C GLN A 25 4.64 16.74 -3.19
N GLU A 26 5.62 16.72 -2.30
CA GLU A 26 6.95 16.19 -2.58
C GLU A 26 6.88 14.68 -2.90
N VAL A 27 6.16 13.92 -2.08
CA VAL A 27 5.92 12.47 -2.29
C VAL A 27 5.28 12.19 -3.64
N LEU A 28 4.25 12.95 -4.02
CA LEU A 28 3.59 12.79 -5.32
C LEU A 28 4.54 13.10 -6.48
N SER A 29 5.41 14.10 -6.33
CA SER A 29 6.40 14.43 -7.35
C SER A 29 7.45 13.33 -7.52
N GLU A 30 7.91 12.73 -6.43
CA GLU A 30 8.84 11.59 -6.46
C GLU A 30 8.18 10.35 -7.05
N PHE A 31 6.92 10.08 -6.70
CA PHE A 31 6.15 8.99 -7.28
C PHE A 31 5.98 9.16 -8.79
N GLN A 32 5.71 10.39 -9.25
CA GLN A 32 5.60 10.68 -10.67
C GLN A 32 6.92 10.44 -11.41
N ARG A 33 8.05 10.88 -10.84
CA ARG A 33 9.40 10.60 -11.38
C ARG A 33 9.68 9.10 -11.45
N LEU A 34 9.34 8.36 -10.39
CA LEU A 34 9.47 6.89 -10.37
C LEU A 34 8.63 6.25 -11.49
N SER A 35 7.37 6.66 -11.62
CA SER A 35 6.45 6.16 -12.64
C SER A 35 6.97 6.44 -14.06
N ASP A 36 7.43 7.66 -14.34
CA ASP A 36 7.93 8.03 -15.67
C ASP A 36 9.21 7.29 -16.05
N ARG A 37 10.12 7.06 -15.09
CA ARG A 37 11.30 6.20 -15.32
C ARG A 37 10.89 4.78 -15.69
N GLN A 38 9.93 4.20 -14.98
CA GLN A 38 9.45 2.85 -15.29
C GLN A 38 8.71 2.80 -16.63
N ARG A 39 7.98 3.86 -17.02
CA ARG A 39 7.34 3.95 -18.36
C ARG A 39 8.35 3.99 -19.50
N ALA A 40 9.57 4.48 -19.26
CA ALA A 40 10.64 4.48 -20.25
C ALA A 40 11.27 3.08 -20.46
N MET A 41 10.96 2.11 -19.59
CA MET A 41 11.44 0.74 -19.70
C MET A 41 10.52 -0.10 -20.60
N SER A 42 11.10 -1.05 -21.32
CA SER A 42 10.33 -2.08 -22.02
C SER A 42 9.62 -3.02 -21.03
N ARG A 43 8.56 -3.68 -21.51
CA ARG A 43 7.82 -4.67 -20.71
C ARG A 43 8.72 -5.78 -20.16
N ASP A 44 9.68 -6.27 -20.96
CA ASP A 44 10.61 -7.33 -20.54
C ASP A 44 11.55 -6.84 -19.44
N GLN A 45 12.03 -5.60 -19.53
CA GLN A 45 12.84 -4.98 -18.48
C GLN A 45 12.04 -4.82 -17.19
N LEU A 46 10.79 -4.36 -17.26
CA LEU A 46 9.91 -4.27 -16.10
C LEU A 46 9.68 -5.64 -15.46
N GLN A 47 9.38 -6.67 -16.26
CA GLN A 47 9.20 -8.03 -15.74
C GLN A 47 10.48 -8.60 -15.11
N ALA A 48 11.66 -8.26 -15.66
CA ALA A 48 12.94 -8.65 -15.08
C ALA A 48 13.15 -7.98 -13.71
N VAL A 49 12.90 -6.68 -13.58
CA VAL A 49 12.95 -5.96 -12.30
C VAL A 49 11.92 -6.53 -11.32
N HIS A 50 10.71 -6.84 -11.77
CA HIS A 50 9.67 -7.42 -10.91
C HIS A 50 10.14 -8.77 -10.37
N ARG A 51 10.72 -9.62 -11.22
CA ARG A 51 11.26 -10.93 -10.79
C ARG A 51 12.44 -10.76 -9.83
N GLN A 52 13.30 -9.77 -10.05
CA GLN A 52 14.42 -9.47 -9.16
C GLN A 52 13.94 -9.10 -7.74
N TRP A 53 12.85 -8.34 -7.61
CA TRP A 53 12.32 -7.94 -6.30
C TRP A 53 11.43 -9.02 -5.66
N PHE A 54 10.44 -9.49 -6.41
CA PHE A 54 9.28 -10.24 -5.91
C PHE A 54 9.24 -11.70 -6.38
N GLY A 55 10.21 -12.12 -7.18
CA GLY A 55 10.29 -13.51 -7.63
C GLY A 55 10.56 -14.49 -6.47
N PRO A 56 10.38 -15.80 -6.69
CA PRO A 56 10.64 -16.82 -5.67
C PRO A 56 12.11 -16.86 -5.18
N GLN A 57 13.05 -16.36 -5.98
CA GLN A 57 14.45 -16.14 -5.64
C GLN A 57 14.83 -14.65 -5.69
N GLY A 58 13.84 -13.77 -5.58
CA GLY A 58 14.02 -12.32 -5.57
C GLY A 58 14.50 -11.82 -4.21
N LEU A 59 14.84 -10.53 -4.17
CA LEU A 59 15.42 -9.86 -3.01
C LEU A 59 14.60 -10.06 -1.74
N PHE A 60 13.27 -9.91 -1.79
CA PHE A 60 12.43 -10.07 -0.59
C PHE A 60 12.29 -11.52 -0.14
N ALA A 61 12.21 -12.48 -1.07
CA ALA A 61 12.18 -13.90 -0.72
C ALA A 61 13.49 -14.34 -0.05
N THR A 62 14.63 -13.92 -0.60
CA THR A 62 15.95 -14.21 -0.02
C THR A 62 16.14 -13.51 1.32
N PHE A 63 15.72 -12.23 1.43
CA PHE A 63 15.74 -11.49 2.69
C PHE A 63 14.96 -12.22 3.79
N CYS A 64 13.71 -12.62 3.53
CA CYS A 64 12.89 -13.34 4.51
C CYS A 64 13.54 -14.64 4.96
N ALA A 65 13.99 -15.47 4.01
CA ALA A 65 14.64 -16.75 4.33
C ALA A 65 15.92 -16.55 5.16
N GLU A 66 16.66 -15.47 4.91
CA GLU A 66 17.87 -15.16 5.66
C GLU A 66 17.57 -14.67 7.08
N ILE A 67 16.60 -13.78 7.24
CA ILE A 67 16.13 -13.30 8.56
C ILE A 67 15.54 -14.45 9.36
N GLU A 68 14.76 -15.33 8.74
CA GLU A 68 14.24 -16.53 9.38
C GLU A 68 15.36 -17.44 9.86
N ARG A 69 16.45 -17.60 9.11
CA ARG A 69 17.57 -18.49 9.46
C ARG A 69 18.54 -17.88 10.47
N LEU A 70 18.88 -16.60 10.33
CA LEU A 70 19.97 -15.94 11.06
C LEU A 70 19.50 -14.85 12.04
N GLY A 71 18.23 -14.44 11.97
CA GLY A 71 17.70 -13.35 12.76
C GLY A 71 18.52 -12.07 12.56
N ARG A 72 18.97 -11.47 13.67
CA ARG A 72 19.73 -10.20 13.67
C ARG A 72 21.13 -10.32 13.09
N GLN A 73 21.64 -11.54 12.89
CA GLN A 73 22.96 -11.78 12.29
C GLN A 73 22.91 -11.92 10.76
N ALA A 74 21.73 -11.71 10.15
CA ALA A 74 21.57 -11.78 8.69
C ALA A 74 22.42 -10.70 8.00
N PRO A 75 23.33 -11.07 7.08
CA PRO A 75 24.03 -10.12 6.20
C PRO A 75 23.11 -9.11 5.48
N ALA A 76 21.85 -9.46 5.23
CA ALA A 76 20.86 -8.58 4.63
C ALA A 76 20.52 -7.34 5.49
N LEU A 77 21.04 -7.26 6.72
CA LEU A 77 20.95 -6.12 7.63
C LEU A 77 22.26 -5.28 7.68
N ASP A 78 23.29 -5.64 6.91
CA ASP A 78 24.60 -4.97 6.96
C ASP A 78 24.53 -3.51 6.46
N ASP A 79 23.55 -3.17 5.62
CA ASP A 79 23.34 -1.82 5.11
C ASP A 79 22.93 -0.81 6.20
N LEU A 80 22.43 -1.27 7.35
CA LEU A 80 22.19 -0.44 8.54
C LEU A 80 23.45 0.30 9.00
N THR A 81 24.64 -0.30 8.79
CA THR A 81 25.93 0.30 9.17
C THR A 81 26.29 1.53 8.35
N ARG A 82 25.68 1.67 7.16
CA ARG A 82 25.91 2.77 6.22
C ARG A 82 25.05 4.00 6.52
N LEU A 83 24.09 3.90 7.44
CA LEU A 83 23.21 4.99 7.79
C LEU A 83 23.96 6.10 8.54
N GLY A 84 23.96 7.29 7.95
CA GLY A 84 24.79 8.42 8.36
C GLY A 84 24.37 9.14 9.66
N SER A 85 23.20 8.83 10.23
CA SER A 85 22.73 9.49 11.46
C SER A 85 22.10 8.51 12.46
N ALA A 86 22.18 8.86 13.75
CA ALA A 86 21.56 8.07 14.82
C ALA A 86 20.03 7.99 14.65
N ARG A 87 19.41 9.08 14.19
CA ARG A 87 17.98 9.13 13.88
C ARG A 87 17.60 8.14 12.78
N ARG A 88 18.31 8.13 11.64
CA ARG A 88 18.05 7.18 10.55
C ARG A 88 18.25 5.74 10.98
N ARG A 89 19.29 5.46 11.78
CA ARG A 89 19.48 4.13 12.38
C ARG A 89 18.30 3.72 13.25
N GLN A 90 17.80 4.63 14.10
CA GLN A 90 16.64 4.34 14.95
C GLN A 90 15.38 4.05 14.14
N GLU A 91 15.12 4.83 13.09
CA GLU A 91 13.99 4.62 12.18
C GLU A 91 14.09 3.26 11.47
N ALA A 92 15.27 2.91 10.94
CA ALA A 92 15.49 1.61 10.29
C ALA A 92 15.38 0.43 11.28
N GLU A 93 15.79 0.60 12.54
CA GLU A 93 15.63 -0.42 13.59
C GLU A 93 14.17 -0.78 13.89
N LEU A 94 13.22 0.13 13.65
CA LEU A 94 11.79 -0.21 13.74
C LEU A 94 11.39 -1.22 12.66
N ALA A 95 11.92 -1.07 11.44
CA ALA A 95 11.71 -2.02 10.35
C ALA A 95 12.38 -3.38 10.65
N VAL A 96 13.58 -3.36 11.27
CA VAL A 96 14.26 -4.58 11.75
C VAL A 96 13.41 -5.31 12.79
N ALA A 97 12.87 -4.57 13.77
CA ALA A 97 12.02 -5.15 14.80
C ALA A 97 10.77 -5.82 14.18
N PHE A 98 10.14 -5.17 13.20
CA PHE A 98 9.03 -5.73 12.43
C PHE A 98 9.41 -6.99 11.66
N ALA A 99 10.50 -6.98 10.89
CA ALA A 99 10.95 -8.15 10.12
C ALA A 99 11.30 -9.36 11.01
N LEU A 100 11.91 -9.12 12.16
CA LEU A 100 12.18 -10.17 13.16
C LEU A 100 10.89 -10.71 13.79
N ALA A 101 9.87 -9.88 13.98
CA ALA A 101 8.57 -10.33 14.48
C ALA A 101 7.84 -11.22 13.45
N GLN A 102 7.87 -10.86 12.17
CA GLN A 102 7.29 -11.65 11.08
C GLN A 102 7.92 -13.05 10.96
N SER A 103 9.20 -13.18 11.29
CA SER A 103 9.94 -14.45 11.28
C SER A 103 9.90 -15.22 12.61
N HIS A 104 9.03 -14.81 13.56
CA HIS A 104 8.95 -15.36 14.92
C HIS A 104 10.28 -15.33 15.70
N ARG A 105 11.22 -14.46 15.31
CA ARG A 105 12.50 -14.25 15.98
C ARG A 105 12.41 -13.20 17.09
N ARG A 106 11.28 -12.50 17.20
CA ARG A 106 10.96 -11.51 18.22
C ARG A 106 9.46 -11.52 18.51
N GLY A 107 9.07 -10.97 19.67
CA GLY A 107 7.66 -10.64 19.93
C GLY A 107 7.10 -9.64 18.92
N ALA A 108 5.76 -9.56 18.86
CA ALA A 108 5.05 -8.71 17.92
C ALA A 108 5.59 -7.27 17.89
N ALA A 109 5.77 -6.74 16.69
CA ALA A 109 6.23 -5.38 16.45
C ALA A 109 5.39 -4.76 15.33
N HIS A 110 5.08 -3.46 15.47
CA HIS A 110 4.33 -2.73 14.46
C HIS A 110 5.20 -2.42 13.24
N ASN A 111 4.61 -2.47 12.06
CA ASN A 111 5.25 -2.01 10.84
C ASN A 111 5.33 -0.47 10.84
N PRO A 112 6.52 0.16 10.77
CA PRO A 112 6.68 1.62 10.82
C PRO A 112 6.12 2.35 9.59
N PHE A 113 5.78 1.62 8.52
CA PHE A 113 5.18 2.16 7.30
C PHE A 113 3.66 1.95 7.24
N HIS A 114 3.05 1.33 8.26
CA HIS A 114 1.61 1.10 8.30
C HIS A 114 0.82 2.41 8.20
N GLY A 115 -0.23 2.41 7.38
CA GLY A 115 -1.13 3.56 7.20
C GLY A 115 -0.59 4.68 6.30
N ARG A 116 0.62 4.52 5.71
CA ARG A 116 1.09 5.47 4.70
C ARG A 116 0.37 5.27 3.37
N HIS A 117 0.24 6.36 2.61
CA HIS A 117 -0.28 6.32 1.25
C HIS A 117 0.56 5.41 0.35
N ARG A 118 -0.10 4.79 -0.63
CA ARG A 118 0.54 3.82 -1.55
C ARG A 118 1.74 4.45 -2.27
N GLU A 119 1.59 5.68 -2.73
CA GLU A 119 2.59 6.43 -3.47
C GLU A 119 3.88 6.59 -2.65
N ALA A 120 3.75 6.94 -1.37
CA ALA A 120 4.86 7.03 -0.44
C ALA A 120 5.55 5.67 -0.24
N LEU A 121 4.77 4.59 -0.09
CA LEU A 121 5.29 3.24 0.05
C LEU A 121 6.07 2.82 -1.21
N CYS A 122 5.54 3.09 -2.39
CA CYS A 122 6.20 2.83 -3.67
C CYS A 122 7.56 3.55 -3.78
N CYS A 123 7.62 4.83 -3.38
CA CYS A 123 8.87 5.59 -3.36
C CYS A 123 9.92 4.97 -2.42
N VAL A 124 9.51 4.44 -1.27
CA VAL A 124 10.41 3.69 -0.38
C VAL A 124 10.85 2.38 -1.03
N ILE A 125 9.90 1.54 -1.48
CA ILE A 125 10.17 0.20 -2.02
C ILE A 125 11.12 0.24 -3.20
N PHE A 126 11.01 1.24 -4.07
CA PHE A 126 11.82 1.40 -5.28
C PHE A 126 12.83 2.55 -5.19
N ASP A 127 13.22 2.95 -3.97
CA ASP A 127 14.27 3.93 -3.78
C ASP A 127 15.60 3.44 -4.38
N GLU A 128 16.20 4.31 -5.17
CA GLU A 128 17.52 4.12 -5.79
C GLU A 128 18.56 5.09 -5.24
N SER A 129 18.15 6.09 -4.44
CA SER A 129 19.06 7.04 -3.82
C SER A 129 19.93 6.42 -2.72
N GLY A 130 19.46 5.30 -2.15
CA GLY A 130 20.11 4.63 -1.02
C GLY A 130 19.72 5.24 0.33
N ALA A 131 18.64 6.03 0.39
CA ALA A 131 18.11 6.60 1.63
C ALA A 131 17.46 5.55 2.54
N TYR A 132 16.95 4.47 1.93
CA TYR A 132 16.29 3.37 2.62
C TYR A 132 17.07 2.06 2.51
N THR A 133 17.17 1.37 3.64
CA THR A 133 17.75 0.02 3.74
C THR A 133 16.83 -1.04 3.15
N LEU A 134 17.37 -2.23 2.83
CA LEU A 134 16.60 -3.36 2.31
C LEU A 134 15.46 -3.76 3.26
N VAL A 135 15.71 -3.73 4.57
CA VAL A 135 14.68 -4.05 5.57
C VAL A 135 13.56 -3.01 5.65
N GLU A 136 13.87 -1.72 5.44
CA GLU A 136 12.85 -0.68 5.34
C GLU A 136 12.01 -0.84 4.07
N ARG A 137 12.65 -1.17 2.95
CA ARG A 137 11.96 -1.46 1.67
C ARG A 137 11.04 -2.67 1.80
N TYR A 138 11.49 -3.71 2.50
CA TYR A 138 10.68 -4.88 2.82
C TYR A 138 9.48 -4.50 3.70
N ALA A 139 9.70 -3.73 4.77
CA ALA A 139 8.61 -3.29 5.64
C ALA A 139 7.59 -2.41 4.89
N ALA A 140 8.03 -1.50 4.02
CA ALA A 140 7.15 -0.71 3.17
C ALA A 140 6.35 -1.58 2.19
N TYR A 141 6.98 -2.60 1.60
CA TYR A 141 6.29 -3.57 0.74
C TYR A 141 5.21 -4.35 1.51
N GLU A 142 5.50 -4.82 2.71
CA GLU A 142 4.51 -5.51 3.55
C GLU A 142 3.34 -4.60 3.93
N ALA A 143 3.60 -3.32 4.23
CA ALA A 143 2.53 -2.35 4.48
C ALA A 143 1.64 -2.15 3.25
N MET A 144 2.26 -2.05 2.06
CA MET A 144 1.54 -1.91 0.79
C MET A 144 0.68 -3.13 0.48
N ARG A 145 1.24 -4.33 0.64
CA ARG A 145 0.52 -5.61 0.47
C ARG A 145 -0.66 -5.73 1.43
N GLN A 146 -0.48 -5.32 2.69
CA GLN A 146 -1.52 -5.37 3.69
C GLN A 146 -2.69 -4.44 3.31
N ALA A 147 -2.40 -3.20 2.93
CA ALA A 147 -3.41 -2.25 2.49
C ALA A 147 -4.18 -2.74 1.25
N ASP A 148 -3.47 -3.30 0.25
CA ASP A 148 -4.11 -3.91 -0.92
C ASP A 148 -4.98 -5.11 -0.54
N SER A 149 -4.50 -5.96 0.38
CA SER A 149 -5.25 -7.12 0.85
C SER A 149 -6.54 -6.70 1.57
N GLU A 150 -6.49 -5.67 2.41
CA GLU A 150 -7.65 -5.12 3.09
C GLU A 150 -8.68 -4.55 2.10
N PHE A 151 -8.21 -3.82 1.08
CA PHE A 151 -9.05 -3.34 -0.01
C PHE A 151 -9.74 -4.51 -0.72
N PHE A 152 -9.01 -5.56 -1.10
CA PHE A 152 -9.58 -6.73 -1.78
C PHE A 152 -10.50 -7.56 -0.90
N ILE A 153 -10.23 -7.69 0.40
CA ILE A 153 -11.13 -8.35 1.35
C ILE A 153 -12.48 -7.63 1.39
N LYS A 154 -12.47 -6.30 1.50
CA LYS A 154 -13.68 -5.47 1.48
C LYS A 154 -14.39 -5.56 0.12
N LEU A 155 -13.64 -5.47 -0.98
CA LEU A 155 -14.17 -5.61 -2.33
C LEU A 155 -14.88 -6.95 -2.53
N ILE A 156 -14.24 -8.06 -2.18
CA ILE A 156 -14.83 -9.41 -2.31
C ILE A 156 -16.04 -9.56 -1.38
N ALA A 157 -16.02 -8.96 -0.19
CA ALA A 157 -17.16 -8.99 0.72
C ALA A 157 -18.42 -8.36 0.10
N THR A 158 -18.29 -7.38 -0.82
CA THR A 158 -19.42 -6.82 -1.58
C THR A 158 -20.06 -7.80 -2.58
N THR A 159 -19.50 -9.00 -2.75
CA THR A 159 -19.97 -9.97 -3.78
C THR A 159 -20.64 -11.20 -3.20
N ARG A 160 -20.55 -11.38 -1.88
CA ARG A 160 -21.00 -12.62 -1.23
C ARG A 160 -22.52 -12.64 -1.16
N GLY A 161 -23.13 -13.60 -1.86
CA GLY A 161 -24.58 -13.80 -1.84
C GLY A 161 -25.39 -12.72 -2.56
N VAL A 162 -24.76 -11.91 -3.41
CA VAL A 162 -25.43 -10.86 -4.19
C VAL A 162 -25.13 -10.98 -5.68
N VAL A 163 -26.03 -10.45 -6.51
CA VAL A 163 -25.89 -10.40 -7.98
C VAL A 163 -25.04 -9.21 -8.42
N GLU A 164 -24.86 -8.20 -7.57
CA GLU A 164 -24.06 -7.01 -7.88
C GLU A 164 -22.60 -7.35 -8.20
N ARG A 165 -22.17 -7.14 -9.46
CA ARG A 165 -20.78 -7.35 -9.91
C ARG A 165 -20.08 -6.07 -10.36
N ARG A 166 -20.79 -4.97 -10.60
CA ARG A 166 -20.21 -3.69 -11.07
C ARG A 166 -19.16 -3.18 -10.11
N ILE A 167 -19.42 -3.28 -8.80
CA ILE A 167 -18.49 -2.87 -7.74
C ILE A 167 -17.13 -3.57 -7.89
N VAL A 168 -17.12 -4.87 -8.19
CA VAL A 168 -15.87 -5.65 -8.34
C VAL A 168 -15.06 -5.15 -9.52
N PHE A 169 -15.69 -5.04 -10.69
CA PHE A 169 -14.99 -4.61 -11.89
C PHE A 169 -14.50 -3.17 -11.74
N ARG A 170 -15.30 -2.30 -11.13
CA ARG A 170 -14.89 -0.94 -10.76
C ARG A 170 -13.67 -0.96 -9.82
N GLY A 171 -13.70 -1.76 -8.77
CA GLY A 171 -12.59 -1.86 -7.82
C GLY A 171 -11.31 -2.44 -8.42
N LEU A 172 -11.43 -3.43 -9.32
CA LEU A 172 -10.29 -3.97 -10.06
C LEU A 172 -9.65 -2.94 -10.98
N LEU A 173 -10.47 -2.12 -11.66
CA LEU A 173 -10.00 -1.02 -12.51
C LEU A 173 -9.32 0.08 -11.68
N GLU A 174 -9.95 0.54 -10.60
CA GLU A 174 -9.38 1.57 -9.71
C GLU A 174 -8.07 1.13 -9.05
N HIS A 175 -7.97 -0.14 -8.65
CA HIS A 175 -6.71 -0.68 -8.15
C HIS A 175 -5.66 -0.74 -9.26
N PHE A 176 -6.00 -1.32 -10.42
CA PHE A 176 -5.07 -1.45 -11.54
C PHE A 176 -4.54 -0.08 -12.00
N ASP A 177 -5.39 0.94 -12.09
CA ASP A 177 -4.98 2.26 -12.57
C ASP A 177 -3.94 2.93 -11.66
N ARG A 178 -3.99 2.68 -10.34
CA ARG A 178 -3.02 3.16 -9.34
C ARG A 178 -1.69 2.41 -9.32
N LEU A 179 -1.60 1.25 -9.97
CA LEU A 179 -0.37 0.46 -10.01
C LEU A 179 0.74 1.18 -10.80
N LEU A 180 1.97 1.04 -10.33
CA LEU A 180 3.17 1.42 -11.06
C LEU A 180 3.30 0.61 -12.36
N PRO A 181 3.98 1.13 -13.41
CA PRO A 181 4.24 0.37 -14.64
C PRO A 181 4.90 -0.99 -14.38
N LEU A 182 5.82 -1.06 -13.42
CA LEU A 182 6.45 -2.30 -12.97
C LEU A 182 5.43 -3.35 -12.51
N GLU A 183 4.46 -2.94 -11.69
CA GLU A 183 3.42 -3.81 -11.16
C GLU A 183 2.42 -4.21 -12.26
N LYS A 184 2.08 -3.29 -13.18
CA LYS A 184 1.23 -3.58 -14.34
C LYS A 184 1.87 -4.62 -15.29
N SER A 185 3.20 -4.73 -15.31
CA SER A 185 3.93 -5.58 -16.25
C SER A 185 3.64 -7.09 -16.12
N ILE A 186 3.16 -7.54 -14.95
CA ILE A 186 2.82 -8.95 -14.70
C ILE A 186 1.37 -9.30 -15.08
N TYR A 187 0.54 -8.30 -15.39
CA TYR A 187 -0.84 -8.54 -15.85
C TYR A 187 -0.86 -8.81 -17.36
N PRO A 188 -1.84 -9.60 -17.87
CA PRO A 188 -2.06 -9.72 -19.31
C PRO A 188 -2.20 -8.34 -19.98
N GLY A 189 -1.71 -8.19 -21.22
CA GLY A 189 -1.71 -6.90 -21.91
C GLY A 189 -3.10 -6.25 -22.02
N ALA A 190 -4.14 -7.05 -22.21
CA ALA A 190 -5.53 -6.61 -22.29
C ALA A 190 -6.29 -6.65 -20.95
N TYR A 191 -5.60 -6.79 -19.81
CA TYR A 191 -6.25 -6.96 -18.50
C TYR A 191 -7.26 -5.86 -18.20
N ARG A 192 -6.86 -4.59 -18.37
CA ARG A 192 -7.73 -3.42 -18.11
C ARG A 192 -8.96 -3.43 -19.01
N ASP A 193 -8.77 -3.66 -20.31
CA ASP A 193 -9.85 -3.67 -21.30
C ASP A 193 -10.86 -4.79 -21.03
N VAL A 194 -10.37 -5.96 -20.59
CA VAL A 194 -11.24 -7.07 -20.19
C VAL A 194 -12.08 -6.70 -18.96
N GLN A 195 -11.49 -6.06 -17.93
CA GLN A 195 -12.26 -5.62 -16.76
C GLN A 195 -13.28 -4.52 -17.11
N LEU A 196 -12.92 -3.61 -18.01
CA LEU A 196 -13.83 -2.57 -18.50
C LEU A 196 -15.01 -3.17 -19.26
N ALA A 197 -14.76 -4.09 -20.19
CA ALA A 197 -15.83 -4.77 -20.93
C ALA A 197 -16.78 -5.55 -20.02
N HIS A 198 -16.28 -6.10 -18.91
CA HIS A 198 -17.13 -6.72 -17.89
C HIS A 198 -17.96 -5.68 -17.13
N LEU A 199 -17.38 -4.55 -16.74
CA LEU A 199 -18.13 -3.46 -16.09
C LEU A 199 -19.25 -2.93 -17.01
N GLU A 200 -18.92 -2.59 -18.26
CA GLU A 200 -19.87 -2.07 -19.24
C GLU A 200 -21.03 -3.04 -19.49
N ARG A 201 -20.75 -4.35 -19.52
CA ARG A 201 -21.80 -5.37 -19.63
C ARG A 201 -22.75 -5.34 -18.45
N GLU A 202 -22.22 -5.32 -17.23
CA GLU A 202 -23.05 -5.30 -16.02
C GLU A 202 -23.84 -3.99 -15.92
N GLU A 203 -23.26 -2.87 -16.32
CA GLU A 203 -23.96 -1.58 -16.38
C GLU A 203 -25.05 -1.55 -17.47
N GLY A 204 -24.85 -2.24 -18.59
CA GLY A 204 -25.90 -2.42 -19.60
C GLY A 204 -27.10 -3.23 -19.10
N LEU A 205 -26.90 -4.11 -18.12
CA LEU A 205 -27.95 -4.95 -17.53
C LEU A 205 -28.65 -4.27 -16.34
N TYR A 206 -27.89 -3.58 -15.49
CA TYR A 206 -28.36 -3.10 -14.19
C TYR A 206 -28.31 -1.57 -14.03
N GLY A 207 -27.96 -0.86 -15.10
CA GLY A 207 -27.74 0.59 -15.11
C GLY A 207 -26.32 0.99 -14.66
N PRO A 208 -25.95 2.27 -14.81
CA PRO A 208 -24.61 2.75 -14.44
C PRO A 208 -24.38 2.64 -12.92
N LEU A 209 -23.16 2.29 -12.52
CA LEU A 209 -22.75 2.32 -11.12
C LEU A 209 -22.36 3.76 -10.74
N LYS A 210 -23.21 4.43 -9.98
CA LYS A 210 -22.92 5.76 -9.41
C LYS A 210 -22.30 5.59 -8.03
N LEU A 211 -21.09 6.11 -7.86
CA LEU A 211 -20.41 6.21 -6.56
C LEU A 211 -20.04 7.68 -6.33
N GLU A 212 -20.16 8.15 -5.09
CA GLU A 212 -19.80 9.52 -4.71
C GLU A 212 -18.27 9.73 -4.66
N ASP A 213 -17.51 8.65 -4.45
CA ASP A 213 -16.05 8.64 -4.37
C ASP A 213 -15.48 7.32 -4.91
N SER A 214 -14.16 7.20 -4.94
CA SER A 214 -13.46 5.95 -5.23
C SER A 214 -13.77 4.88 -4.17
N LEU A 215 -13.73 3.61 -4.56
CA LEU A 215 -13.94 2.50 -3.64
C LEU A 215 -12.87 2.43 -2.55
N VAL A 216 -11.68 2.97 -2.82
CA VAL A 216 -10.61 3.09 -1.83
C VAL A 216 -11.06 3.99 -0.68
N THR A 217 -11.50 5.21 -1.00
CA THR A 217 -12.01 6.17 -0.02
C THR A 217 -13.26 5.65 0.69
N LEU A 218 -14.20 5.08 -0.08
CA LEU A 218 -15.45 4.57 0.49
C LEU A 218 -15.18 3.44 1.49
N PHE A 219 -14.24 2.54 1.21
CA PHE A 219 -13.91 1.45 2.12
C PHE A 219 -13.16 1.88 3.39
N GLU A 220 -12.69 3.12 3.50
CA GLU A 220 -12.15 3.65 4.76
C GLU A 220 -13.26 3.96 5.77
N THR A 221 -14.46 4.29 5.31
CA THR A 221 -15.54 4.83 6.16
C THR A 221 -16.85 4.02 6.09
N VAL A 222 -17.07 3.27 5.02
CA VAL A 222 -18.29 2.52 4.74
C VAL A 222 -18.03 1.02 4.74
N SER A 223 -18.87 0.27 5.44
CA SER A 223 -18.78 -1.19 5.43
C SER A 223 -19.21 -1.75 4.06
N PRO A 224 -18.69 -2.91 3.61
CA PRO A 224 -19.13 -3.54 2.36
C PRO A 224 -20.65 -3.73 2.26
N MET A 225 -21.30 -4.03 3.37
CA MET A 225 -22.76 -4.23 3.41
C MET A 225 -23.54 -2.93 3.30
N ASP A 226 -23.05 -1.84 3.90
CA ASP A 226 -23.73 -0.55 3.83
C ASP A 226 -23.53 0.09 2.45
N LEU A 227 -22.36 -0.09 1.84
CA LEU A 227 -22.13 0.31 0.46
C LEU A 227 -23.09 -0.40 -0.51
N LEU A 228 -23.33 -1.70 -0.32
CA LEU A 228 -24.32 -2.44 -1.10
C LEU A 228 -25.74 -1.89 -0.96
N LYS A 229 -26.15 -1.52 0.26
CA LYS A 229 -27.47 -0.92 0.51
C LYS A 229 -27.61 0.44 -0.17
N GLN A 230 -26.55 1.25 -0.20
CA GLN A 230 -26.54 2.55 -0.89
C GLN A 230 -26.73 2.38 -2.39
N ILE A 231 -26.09 1.37 -2.98
CA ILE A 231 -26.17 1.09 -4.43
C ILE A 231 -27.53 0.49 -4.83
N GLN A 232 -28.15 -0.28 -3.93
CA GLN A 232 -29.44 -0.93 -4.18
C GLN A 232 -30.65 -0.04 -3.85
N SER A 233 -30.46 1.02 -3.06
CA SER A 233 -31.51 2.00 -2.80
C SER A 233 -31.78 2.78 -4.09
N PRO A 234 -32.97 2.65 -4.70
CA PRO A 234 -33.33 3.55 -5.79
C PRO A 234 -33.36 4.97 -5.22
N GLU A 235 -32.74 5.94 -5.90
CA GLU A 235 -33.12 7.34 -5.73
C GLU A 235 -34.65 7.39 -5.92
N ASP A 236 -35.41 7.68 -4.85
CA ASP A 236 -36.85 7.92 -4.94
C ASP A 236 -37.07 9.03 -5.98
N PRO A 237 -37.75 8.78 -7.11
CA PRO A 237 -38.08 9.83 -8.05
C PRO A 237 -39.33 10.55 -7.57
N LEU A 238 -39.23 11.30 -6.46
CA LEU A 238 -40.25 12.25 -6.03
C LEU A 238 -39.58 13.49 -5.41
N GLY A 239 -39.12 14.36 -6.32
CA GLY A 239 -38.99 15.80 -6.14
C GLY A 239 -39.59 16.49 -7.35
#